data_AF-A0A2D6XM01-F1
#
_entry.id   AF-A0A2D6XM01-F1
#
_cell.length_a   1.000
_cell.length_b   1.000
_cell.length_c   1.000
_cell.angle_alpha   90.00
_cell.angle_beta   90.00
_cell.angle_gamma   90.00
#
_symmetry.space_group_name_H-M   'P 1'
#
loop_
_entity.id
_entity.type
_entity.pdbx_description
1 polymer ?
#
loop_
_entity_poly.entity_id
_entity_poly.type
_entity_poly.pdbx_seq_one_letter_code
_entity_poly.pdbx_strand_id
1 'polypeptide(L)'
;MTFKELKFRDVSDTHGEGGKQALVGFENNYDISVVKHKFSHGSDKGLYEIGCFFNDRMVDPADWGDTVKGWLNESDVEHWLNYVERL
;
A
#
# COMPACT_ATOMS: atom_id res chain seq x y z
N MET A 1 -11.41 -7.41 0.46
CA MET A 1 -10.26 -8.28 0.79
C MET A 1 -9.70 -8.04 2.20
N THR A 2 -8.91 -8.98 2.72
CA THR A 2 -8.21 -8.95 4.01
C THR A 2 -6.69 -8.81 3.81
N PHE A 3 -5.99 -8.31 4.82
CA PHE A 3 -4.55 -8.09 4.82
C PHE A 3 -3.79 -9.41 4.63
N LYS A 4 -4.32 -10.50 5.21
CA LYS A 4 -3.71 -11.83 5.13
C LYS A 4 -3.71 -12.41 3.72
N GLU A 5 -4.56 -11.91 2.83
CA GLU A 5 -4.62 -12.32 1.43
C GLU A 5 -3.53 -11.64 0.58
N LEU A 6 -2.87 -10.61 1.10
CA LEU A 6 -1.81 -9.89 0.40
C LEU A 6 -0.58 -10.78 0.19
N LYS A 7 -0.18 -10.90 -1.07
CA LYS A 7 1.02 -11.65 -1.48
C LYS A 7 2.22 -10.72 -1.48
N PHE A 8 2.85 -10.58 -0.32
CA PHE A 8 4.09 -9.81 -0.19
C PHE A 8 5.26 -10.51 -0.89
N ARG A 9 6.04 -9.73 -1.63
CA ARG A 9 7.33 -10.10 -2.21
C ARG A 9 8.43 -9.33 -1.50
N ASP A 10 9.59 -9.95 -1.40
CA ASP A 10 10.80 -9.27 -0.93
C ASP A 10 11.23 -8.24 -1.98
N VAL A 11 11.44 -6.99 -1.55
CA VAL A 11 11.94 -5.89 -2.36
C VAL A 11 13.14 -5.22 -1.69
N SER A 12 13.86 -5.97 -0.87
CA SER A 12 14.99 -5.46 -0.07
C SER A 12 16.11 -4.89 -0.95
N ASP A 13 16.30 -5.44 -2.16
CA ASP A 13 17.31 -4.98 -3.11
C ASP A 13 17.07 -3.54 -3.59
N THR A 14 15.81 -3.09 -3.60
CA THR A 14 15.41 -1.77 -4.10
C THR A 14 14.96 -0.82 -2.98
N HIS A 15 14.44 -1.35 -1.87
CA HIS A 15 13.86 -0.57 -0.77
C HIS A 15 14.61 -0.73 0.56
N GLY A 16 15.76 -1.41 0.55
CA GLY A 16 16.61 -1.66 1.72
C GLY A 16 16.18 -2.90 2.51
N GLU A 17 17.08 -3.37 3.38
CA GLU A 17 16.90 -4.60 4.17
C GLU A 17 15.53 -4.69 4.86
N GLY A 18 14.82 -5.80 4.64
CA GLY A 18 13.49 -6.04 5.22
C GLY A 18 12.34 -5.36 4.47
N GLY A 19 12.63 -4.80 3.29
CA GLY A 19 11.64 -4.26 2.37
C GLY A 19 10.72 -5.36 1.83
N LYS A 20 9.41 -5.18 1.98
CA LYS A 20 8.40 -6.04 1.37
C LYS A 20 7.29 -5.23 0.72
N GLN A 21 6.76 -5.74 -0.39
CA GLN A 21 5.71 -5.09 -1.16
C GLN A 21 4.65 -6.09 -1.62
N ALA A 22 3.39 -5.69 -1.57
CA ALA A 22 2.29 -6.36 -2.25
C ALA A 22 1.66 -5.41 -3.27
N LEU A 23 1.34 -5.91 -4.46
CA LEU A 23 0.61 -5.19 -5.50
C LEU A 23 -0.77 -5.81 -5.65
N VAL A 24 -1.80 -5.00 -5.64
CA VAL A 24 -3.21 -5.41 -5.77
C VAL A 24 -3.83 -4.58 -6.88
N GLY A 25 -4.32 -5.24 -7.93
CA GLY A 25 -5.10 -4.59 -8.99
C GLY A 25 -6.58 -4.90 -8.84
N PHE A 26 -7.41 -3.91 -9.18
CA PHE A 26 -8.87 -3.98 -9.11
C PHE A 26 -9.51 -3.81 -10.49
N GLU A 27 -10.74 -4.31 -10.65
CA GLU A 27 -11.48 -4.24 -11.92
C GLU A 27 -11.85 -2.81 -12.35
N ASN A 28 -11.82 -1.84 -11.43
CA ASN A 28 -12.10 -0.43 -11.68
C ASN A 28 -10.90 0.37 -12.20
N ASN A 29 -9.83 -0.31 -12.66
CA ASN A 29 -8.57 0.26 -13.17
C ASN A 29 -7.70 0.97 -12.12
N TYR A 30 -7.99 0.76 -10.83
CA TYR A 30 -7.10 1.15 -9.76
C TYR A 30 -6.15 0.01 -9.39
N ASP A 31 -4.90 0.38 -9.08
CA ASP A 31 -3.92 -0.50 -8.46
C ASP A 31 -3.45 0.12 -7.14
N ILE A 32 -3.21 -0.74 -6.14
CA ILE A 32 -2.65 -0.36 -4.84
C ILE A 32 -1.32 -1.09 -4.62
N SER A 33 -0.30 -0.32 -4.27
CA SER A 33 0.98 -0.82 -3.83
C SER A 33 1.11 -0.68 -2.31
N VAL A 34 1.14 -1.80 -1.59
CA VAL A 34 1.33 -1.84 -0.13
C VAL A 34 2.81 -2.14 0.16
N VAL A 35 3.51 -1.22 0.80
CA VAL A 35 4.95 -1.35 1.09
C VAL A 35 5.22 -1.25 2.59
N LYS A 36 6.25 -1.97 3.04
CA LYS A 36 6.88 -1.80 4.34
C LYS A 36 8.39 -1.93 4.19
N HIS A 37 9.16 -0.98 4.73
CA HIS A 37 10.62 -1.05 4.74
C HIS A 37 11.18 -0.56 6.09
N LYS A 38 12.40 -1.00 6.45
CA LYS A 38 13.03 -0.71 7.75
C LYS A 38 13.28 0.78 8.01
N PHE A 39 13.18 1.62 7.00
CA PHE A 39 13.38 3.07 7.08
C PHE A 39 12.10 3.88 6.92
N SER A 40 10.92 3.25 6.77
CA SER A 40 9.66 3.99 6.66
C SER A 40 9.35 4.67 7.99
N HIS A 41 8.67 5.81 7.95
CA HIS A 41 8.20 6.50 9.14
C HIS A 41 7.20 5.60 9.90
N GLY A 42 7.69 4.86 10.90
CA GLY A 42 6.93 3.85 11.63
C GLY A 42 7.45 2.41 11.51
N SER A 43 8.59 2.18 10.87
CA SER A 43 9.26 0.87 10.75
C SER A 43 9.39 0.11 12.09
N ASP A 44 9.92 0.75 13.13
CA ASP A 44 10.02 0.16 14.49
C ASP A 44 8.64 -0.10 15.13
N LYS A 45 7.60 0.57 14.62
CA LYS A 45 6.19 0.36 15.01
C LYS A 45 5.45 -0.62 14.10
N GLY A 46 6.10 -1.10 13.04
CA GLY A 46 5.57 -2.08 12.12
C GLY A 46 4.56 -1.57 11.09
N LEU A 47 4.48 -0.26 10.84
CA LEU A 47 3.48 0.37 9.97
C LEU A 47 3.78 0.20 8.47
N TYR A 48 2.72 0.33 7.67
CA TYR A 48 2.70 0.21 6.22
C TYR A 48 2.41 1.55 5.55
N GLU A 49 2.75 1.62 4.27
CA GLU A 49 2.38 2.71 3.37
C GLU A 49 1.67 2.12 2.15
N ILE A 50 0.69 2.85 1.60
CA ILE A 50 0.01 2.50 0.36
C ILE A 50 0.16 3.61 -0.67
N GLY A 51 0.56 3.24 -1.90
CA GLY A 51 0.50 4.11 -3.06
C GLY A 51 -0.66 3.70 -3.97
N CYS A 52 -1.42 4.67 -4.47
CA CYS A 52 -2.55 4.42 -5.35
C CYS A 52 -2.27 4.86 -6.78
N PHE A 53 -2.64 4.00 -7.73
CA PHE A 53 -2.47 4.21 -9.16
C PHE A 53 -3.81 4.06 -9.86
N PHE A 54 -4.04 4.85 -10.90
CA PHE A 54 -5.15 4.71 -11.83
C PHE A 54 -4.61 4.81 -13.25
N ASN A 55 -4.77 3.75 -14.06
CA ASN A 55 -4.17 3.64 -15.39
C ASN A 55 -2.66 4.03 -15.39
N ASP A 56 -1.88 3.34 -14.56
CA ASP A 56 -0.42 3.54 -14.40
C ASP A 56 0.04 4.92 -13.89
N ARG A 57 -0.88 5.77 -13.43
CA ARG A 57 -0.54 7.08 -12.85
C ARG A 57 -0.88 7.14 -11.38
N MET A 58 0.05 7.66 -10.58
CA MET A 58 -0.22 7.89 -9.17
C MET A 58 -1.32 8.94 -8.97
N VAL A 59 -2.26 8.65 -8.09
CA VAL A 59 -3.44 9.49 -7.82
C VAL A 59 -3.73 9.52 -6.32
N ASP A 60 -4.42 10.58 -5.89
CA ASP A 60 -5.06 10.63 -4.58
C ASP A 60 -6.53 10.18 -4.74
N PRO A 61 -6.90 8.96 -4.33
CA PRO A 61 -8.24 8.43 -4.56
C PRO A 61 -9.28 8.92 -3.55
N ALA A 62 -8.85 9.51 -2.43
CA ALA A 62 -9.72 9.73 -1.26
C ALA A 62 -9.34 10.96 -0.42
N ASP A 63 -8.79 12.01 -1.06
CA ASP A 63 -8.38 13.26 -0.42
C ASP A 63 -7.38 13.04 0.74
N TRP A 64 -6.40 12.18 0.50
CA TRP A 64 -5.27 11.97 1.40
C TRP A 64 -4.36 13.20 1.50
N GLY A 65 -4.42 14.10 0.52
CA GLY A 65 -3.51 15.23 0.34
C GLY A 65 -2.18 14.82 -0.29
N ASP A 66 -2.05 13.55 -0.68
CA ASP A 66 -0.91 12.96 -1.37
C ASP A 66 -1.38 11.69 -2.10
N THR A 67 -0.59 11.24 -3.05
CA THR A 67 -0.73 9.96 -3.76
C THR A 67 -0.32 8.73 -2.92
N VAL A 68 0.24 8.97 -1.74
CA VAL A 68 0.69 7.93 -0.79
C VAL A 68 0.05 8.16 0.58
N LYS A 69 -0.47 7.10 1.19
CA LYS A 69 -0.95 7.10 2.57
C LYS A 69 -0.06 6.24 3.46
N GLY A 70 0.60 6.87 4.43
CA GLY A 70 1.49 6.19 5.38
C GLY A 70 0.88 5.97 6.77
N TRP A 71 1.70 5.42 7.66
CA TRP A 71 1.38 5.18 9.08
C TRP A 71 0.19 4.23 9.31
N LEU A 72 0.07 3.20 8.46
CA LEU A 72 -1.08 2.29 8.45
C LEU A 72 -0.77 1.00 9.20
N ASN A 73 -1.69 0.56 10.06
CA ASN A 73 -1.70 -0.82 10.55
C ASN A 73 -2.40 -1.75 9.54
N GLU A 74 -2.45 -3.06 9.82
CA GLU A 74 -3.05 -4.05 8.91
C GLU A 74 -4.54 -3.75 8.61
N SER A 75 -5.32 -3.35 9.61
CA SER A 75 -6.74 -2.99 9.45
C SER A 75 -6.94 -1.70 8.68
N ASP A 76 -6.01 -0.73 8.81
CA ASP A 76 -6.06 0.49 7.99
C ASP A 76 -5.77 0.16 6.52
N VAL A 77 -4.80 -0.72 6.25
CA VAL A 77 -4.52 -1.21 4.89
C VAL A 77 -5.75 -1.91 4.32
N GLU A 78 -6.40 -2.80 5.07
CA GLU A 78 -7.66 -3.44 4.66
C GLU A 78 -8.73 -2.41 4.34
N HIS A 79 -8.93 -1.44 5.21
CA HIS A 79 -9.93 -0.38 5.01
C HIS A 79 -9.73 0.30 3.65
N TRP A 80 -8.52 0.76 3.34
CA TRP A 80 -8.25 1.48 2.09
C TRP A 80 -8.32 0.59 0.85
N LEU A 81 -7.87 -0.66 0.92
CA LEU A 81 -8.03 -1.61 -0.19
C LEU A 81 -9.51 -1.79 -0.56
N ASN A 82 -10.35 -2.02 0.45
CA ASN A 82 -11.78 -2.20 0.24
C ASN A 82 -12.52 -0.90 -0.12
N TYR A 83 -11.96 0.27 0.22
CA TYR A 83 -12.49 1.56 -0.19
C TYR A 83 -12.22 1.79 -1.67
N VAL A 84 -10.96 1.65 -2.09
CA VAL A 84 -10.54 1.89 -3.48
C VAL A 84 -11.17 0.89 -4.44
N GLU A 85 -11.36 -0.37 -4.03
CA GLU A 85 -12.10 -1.38 -4.80
C GLU A 85 -13.54 -0.97 -5.15
N ARG A 86 -14.15 -0.06 -4.38
CA ARG A 86 -15.55 0.37 -4.54
C ARG A 86 -15.73 1.73 -5.21
N LEU A 87 -14.65 2.39 -5.61
CA LEU A 87 -14.69 3.62 -6.42
C LEU A 87 -15.15 3.33 -7.85
#